data_AF-A0A352LYK9-F1
#
_entry.id   AF-A0A352LYK9-F1
#
_cell.length_a   1.000
_cell.length_b   1.000
_cell.length_c   1.000
_cell.angle_alpha   90.00
_cell.angle_beta   90.00
_cell.angle_gamma   90.00
#
_symmetry.space_group_name_H-M   'P 1'
#
loop_
_entity.id
_entity.type
_entity.pdbx_description
1 polymer ?
#
loop_
_entity_poly.entity_id
_entity_poly.type
_entity_poly.pdbx_seq_one_letter_code
_entity_poly.pdbx_strand_id
1 'polypeptide(L)'
;DGVNKVSHDLIVNSMKTSSTQRNFISDGGHFEVAVPLVISKTVKGSLIVRYSLDKVHKEIMNSYIHSVLICVIAIIIGWIISVFMSRKITTPIFDLARGANEILNGNYDYKISKISDDETGIISTAFNSVTSSLTLKIKQLSEYSENLARTNAELDKKISEMKSLQDLGKIISSIFNLEELLRAIIQNATIVMKSRRCSIILVNDKTGDLYIKVAKGMDEAGDFTENIKLKTGGLITDYCIKQKQSLLVTDVETDDRFPEAKDARYKTKSFIAVPLVINDRVIGMISITEKYNSDIYNGSDLQLLQIFANQAVIAIENARLYERLVVREKLERELEIAHNIQMSMMPQKYPDIKGISIAGIAIPAKEVGGDYYDFLPVSEAKVGITIGDVSGKGVPAALMMVMIHSILRAKVMSEHNPKDIVLELNKFMLNELEPRMFITLFYMILDVDNKTLKYTNAGHNYPMVFHADNLEVDSLKDGGLLLGVFEAPLYDEGEYQLNPGDVVVMYTDGIVEAMNEKDEMYGYEQFCEFVHGIKNKKADEIKEDILEEMRRFMGEAPQYDDLTLIVVKVEKEAAAETT
;
A
#
# COMPACT_ATOMS: atom_id res chain seq x y z
N ASP A 1 -112.39 -62.84 -79.70
CA ASP A 1 -112.70 -62.48 -78.30
C ASP A 1 -112.21 -61.08 -77.92
N GLY A 2 -113.16 -60.17 -77.69
CA GLY A 2 -113.14 -59.10 -76.67
C GLY A 2 -112.10 -57.97 -76.64
N VAL A 3 -110.80 -58.17 -76.90
CA VAL A 3 -109.75 -57.29 -76.33
C VAL A 3 -108.90 -56.53 -77.37
N ASN A 4 -109.06 -56.79 -78.67
CA ASN A 4 -108.26 -56.17 -79.73
C ASN A 4 -109.11 -55.39 -80.73
N LYS A 5 -109.98 -54.49 -80.26
CA LYS A 5 -110.55 -53.47 -81.14
C LYS A 5 -109.68 -52.22 -81.10
N VAL A 6 -108.76 -52.14 -82.05
CA VAL A 6 -108.16 -50.86 -82.44
C VAL A 6 -109.31 -49.90 -82.72
N SER A 7 -109.27 -48.69 -82.13
CA SER A 7 -110.39 -47.75 -82.21
C SER A 7 -110.74 -47.48 -83.69
N HIS A 8 -111.94 -47.92 -84.08
CA HIS A 8 -112.43 -47.80 -85.45
C HIS A 8 -112.43 -46.33 -85.90
N ASP A 9 -112.78 -45.43 -84.99
CA ASP A 9 -112.77 -43.98 -85.23
C ASP A 9 -111.36 -43.43 -85.49
N LEU A 10 -110.34 -44.01 -84.85
CA LEU A 10 -108.93 -43.64 -85.02
C LEU A 10 -108.42 -44.04 -86.41
N ILE A 11 -108.82 -45.22 -86.89
CA ILE A 11 -108.54 -45.72 -88.24
C ILE A 11 -109.28 -44.89 -89.31
N VAL A 12 -110.56 -44.57 -89.07
CA VAL A 12 -111.38 -43.78 -90.00
C VAL A 12 -110.90 -42.34 -90.07
N ASN A 13 -110.53 -41.74 -88.94
CA ASN A 13 -110.06 -40.35 -88.88
C ASN A 13 -108.65 -40.20 -89.45
N SER A 14 -107.74 -41.17 -89.23
CA SER A 14 -106.42 -41.12 -89.88
C SER A 14 -106.51 -41.27 -91.40
N MET A 15 -107.53 -41.97 -91.93
CA MET A 15 -107.74 -42.11 -93.38
C MET A 15 -108.43 -40.91 -94.05
N LYS A 16 -109.15 -40.07 -93.30
CA LYS A 16 -109.88 -38.90 -93.84
C LYS A 16 -108.99 -37.66 -94.06
N THR A 17 -107.82 -37.60 -93.43
CA THR A 17 -106.93 -36.44 -93.50
C THR A 17 -105.73 -36.75 -94.40
N SER A 18 -105.61 -36.06 -95.54
CA SER A 18 -104.40 -36.10 -96.38
C SER A 18 -103.25 -35.26 -95.81
N SER A 19 -103.41 -34.71 -94.60
CA SER A 19 -102.41 -33.96 -93.84
C SER A 19 -101.84 -34.80 -92.70
N THR A 20 -100.53 -34.72 -92.49
CA THR A 20 -99.66 -35.46 -91.54
C THR A 20 -99.97 -35.27 -90.03
N GLN A 21 -101.22 -34.99 -89.65
CA GLN A 21 -101.61 -34.89 -88.24
C GLN A 21 -101.67 -36.29 -87.61
N ARG A 22 -100.82 -36.50 -86.60
CA ARG A 22 -100.77 -37.72 -85.78
C ARG A 22 -101.92 -37.66 -84.78
N ASN A 23 -102.84 -38.63 -84.85
CA ASN A 23 -103.92 -38.75 -83.88
C ASN A 23 -103.44 -39.61 -82.71
N PHE A 24 -103.50 -39.04 -81.50
CA PHE A 24 -103.17 -39.73 -80.25
C PHE A 24 -104.45 -40.01 -79.48
N ILE A 25 -104.62 -41.24 -79.02
CA ILE A 25 -105.62 -41.58 -78.02
C ILE A 25 -104.91 -42.34 -76.90
N SER A 26 -105.13 -41.87 -75.68
CA SER A 26 -104.73 -42.56 -74.46
C SER A 26 -105.94 -43.32 -73.95
N ASP A 27 -105.97 -44.63 -74.16
CA ASP A 27 -106.99 -45.52 -73.60
C ASP A 27 -106.40 -46.25 -72.40
N GLY A 28 -106.63 -45.70 -71.21
CA GLY A 28 -106.55 -46.33 -69.87
C GLY A 28 -105.31 -47.12 -69.44
N GLY A 29 -104.33 -47.36 -70.31
CA GLY A 29 -103.23 -48.29 -70.12
C GLY A 29 -102.30 -48.44 -71.34
N HIS A 30 -102.69 -47.90 -72.49
CA HIS A 30 -101.85 -47.87 -73.70
C HIS A 30 -101.78 -46.46 -74.29
N PHE A 31 -100.61 -46.14 -74.84
CA PHE A 31 -100.41 -44.98 -75.68
C PHE A 31 -100.39 -45.43 -77.14
N GLU A 32 -101.35 -44.98 -77.95
CA GLU A 32 -101.47 -45.35 -79.36
C GLU A 32 -101.20 -44.17 -80.28
N VAL A 33 -100.43 -44.44 -81.35
CA VAL A 33 -100.14 -43.46 -82.40
C VAL A 33 -100.52 -44.07 -83.74
N ALA A 34 -101.42 -43.40 -84.47
CA ALA A 34 -101.79 -43.78 -85.83
C ALA A 34 -101.24 -42.79 -86.86
N VAL A 35 -100.73 -43.33 -87.97
CA VAL A 35 -100.18 -42.56 -89.09
C VAL A 35 -100.74 -43.09 -90.42
N PRO A 36 -101.29 -42.23 -91.31
CA PRO A 36 -101.78 -42.69 -92.60
C PRO A 36 -100.65 -43.12 -93.54
N LEU A 37 -100.88 -44.21 -94.27
CA LEU A 37 -100.02 -44.70 -95.35
C LEU A 37 -100.54 -44.16 -96.69
N VAL A 38 -99.82 -43.20 -97.27
CA VAL A 38 -100.17 -42.53 -98.53
C VAL A 38 -99.24 -43.01 -99.64
N ILE A 39 -99.80 -43.54 -100.73
CA ILE A 39 -99.04 -43.97 -101.91
C ILE A 39 -99.65 -43.29 -103.15
N SER A 40 -98.83 -42.65 -103.98
CA SER A 40 -99.27 -41.98 -105.21
C SER A 40 -100.46 -41.01 -105.01
N LYS A 41 -100.40 -40.19 -103.95
CA LYS A 41 -101.43 -39.23 -103.52
C LYS A 41 -102.81 -39.82 -103.19
N THR A 42 -102.90 -41.13 -102.98
CA THR A 42 -104.10 -41.80 -102.45
C THR A 42 -103.78 -42.51 -101.13
N VAL A 43 -104.64 -42.34 -100.13
CA VAL A 43 -104.50 -43.03 -98.83
C VAL A 43 -104.85 -44.52 -99.05
N LYS A 44 -103.92 -45.41 -98.74
CA LYS A 44 -104.07 -46.87 -98.93
C LYS A 44 -104.30 -47.64 -97.63
N GLY A 45 -104.01 -47.04 -96.48
CA GLY A 45 -104.23 -47.64 -95.16
C GLY A 45 -103.70 -46.76 -94.02
N SER A 46 -103.62 -47.32 -92.81
CA SER A 46 -103.06 -46.66 -91.62
C SER A 46 -102.15 -47.62 -90.86
N LEU A 47 -100.96 -47.15 -90.45
CA LEU A 47 -100.06 -47.86 -89.53
C LEU A 47 -100.36 -47.39 -88.10
N ILE A 48 -100.45 -48.33 -87.15
CA ILE A 48 -100.72 -48.02 -85.74
C ILE A 48 -99.64 -48.65 -84.88
N VAL A 49 -99.03 -47.85 -84.02
CA VAL A 49 -98.03 -48.29 -83.04
C VAL A 49 -98.60 -48.09 -81.64
N ARG A 50 -98.63 -49.16 -80.84
CA ARG A 50 -99.19 -49.20 -79.47
C ARG A 50 -98.07 -49.44 -78.47
N TYR A 51 -97.94 -48.57 -77.47
CA TYR A 51 -96.98 -48.71 -76.36
C TYR A 51 -97.70 -48.92 -75.03
N SER A 52 -97.18 -49.82 -74.19
CA SER A 52 -97.69 -50.09 -72.83
C SER A 52 -97.03 -49.14 -71.81
N LEU A 53 -97.85 -48.43 -71.03
CA LEU A 53 -97.38 -47.47 -70.03
C LEU A 53 -96.73 -48.15 -68.80
N ASP A 54 -97.17 -49.35 -68.44
CA ASP A 54 -96.59 -50.14 -67.34
C ASP A 54 -95.11 -50.44 -67.56
N LYS A 55 -94.72 -50.68 -68.82
CA LYS A 55 -93.34 -50.98 -69.18
C LYS A 55 -92.44 -49.75 -69.02
N VAL A 56 -92.95 -48.56 -69.32
CA VAL A 56 -92.24 -47.28 -69.13
C VAL A 56 -92.08 -46.97 -67.64
N HIS A 57 -93.15 -47.15 -66.85
CA HIS A 57 -93.10 -46.89 -65.41
C HIS A 57 -92.09 -47.81 -64.71
N LYS A 58 -92.01 -49.08 -65.11
CA LYS A 58 -91.04 -50.04 -64.58
C LYS A 58 -89.58 -49.64 -64.84
N GLU A 59 -89.27 -49.14 -66.03
CA GLU A 59 -87.91 -48.65 -66.36
C GLU A 59 -87.54 -47.39 -65.58
N ILE A 60 -88.47 -46.43 -65.43
CA ILE A 60 -88.26 -45.24 -64.61
C ILE A 60 -87.99 -45.63 -63.16
N MET A 61 -88.78 -46.57 -62.61
CA MET A 61 -88.58 -47.03 -61.24
C MET A 61 -87.25 -47.75 -61.04
N ASN A 62 -86.83 -48.57 -62.01
CA ASN A 62 -85.50 -49.18 -61.97
C ASN A 62 -84.39 -48.12 -61.98
N SER A 63 -84.47 -47.11 -62.85
CA SER A 63 -83.50 -46.02 -62.91
C SER A 63 -83.44 -45.20 -61.61
N TYR A 64 -84.60 -44.98 -60.97
CA TYR A 64 -84.69 -44.29 -59.68
C TYR A 64 -83.98 -45.08 -58.58
N ILE A 65 -84.23 -46.40 -58.48
CA ILE A 65 -83.58 -47.27 -57.48
C ILE A 65 -82.06 -47.28 -57.65
N HIS A 66 -81.55 -47.38 -58.88
CA HIS A 66 -80.10 -47.35 -59.14
C HIS A 66 -79.47 -46.02 -58.72
N SER A 67 -80.14 -44.90 -59.00
CA SER A 67 -79.65 -43.57 -58.62
C SER A 67 -79.58 -43.41 -57.10
N VAL A 68 -80.60 -43.89 -56.37
CA VAL A 68 -80.61 -43.89 -54.90
C VAL A 68 -79.48 -44.78 -54.35
N LEU A 69 -79.26 -45.96 -54.93
CA LEU A 69 -78.18 -46.87 -54.51
C LEU A 69 -76.80 -46.22 -54.64
N ILE A 70 -76.53 -45.55 -55.76
CA ILE A 70 -75.26 -44.84 -56.00
C ILE A 70 -75.06 -43.72 -54.96
N CYS A 71 -76.10 -42.94 -54.68
CA CYS A 71 -76.04 -41.89 -53.66
C CYS A 71 -75.73 -42.45 -52.27
N VAL A 72 -76.35 -43.57 -51.88
CA VAL A 72 -76.08 -44.22 -50.59
C VAL A 72 -74.63 -44.70 -50.51
N ILE A 73 -74.10 -45.32 -51.57
CA ILE A 73 -72.70 -45.77 -51.61
C ILE A 73 -71.74 -44.58 -51.48
N ALA A 74 -72.01 -43.47 -52.19
CA ALA A 74 -71.18 -42.27 -52.10
C ALA A 74 -71.15 -41.67 -50.68
N ILE A 75 -72.30 -41.66 -49.98
CA ILE A 75 -72.39 -41.20 -48.58
C ILE A 75 -71.57 -42.10 -47.66
N ILE A 76 -71.65 -43.42 -47.83
CA ILE A 76 -70.88 -44.39 -47.02
C ILE A 76 -69.37 -44.19 -47.23
N ILE A 77 -68.92 -44.03 -48.48
CA ILE A 77 -67.50 -43.79 -48.78
C ILE A 77 -67.03 -42.46 -48.16
N GLY A 78 -67.82 -41.39 -48.30
CA GLY A 78 -67.51 -40.09 -47.69
C GLY A 78 -67.39 -40.18 -46.17
N TRP A 79 -68.29 -40.93 -45.52
CA TRP A 79 -68.23 -41.17 -44.08
C TRP A 79 -66.97 -41.94 -43.67
N ILE A 80 -66.60 -42.99 -44.40
CA ILE A 80 -65.37 -43.77 -44.13
C ILE A 80 -64.12 -42.89 -44.25
N ILE A 81 -64.01 -42.10 -45.32
CA ILE A 81 -62.89 -41.18 -45.54
C ILE A 81 -62.83 -40.14 -44.42
N SER A 82 -63.97 -39.58 -44.01
CA SER A 82 -64.04 -38.58 -42.94
C SER A 82 -63.58 -39.15 -41.60
N VAL A 83 -64.00 -40.37 -41.24
CA VAL A 83 -63.58 -41.03 -40.00
C VAL A 83 -62.09 -41.34 -40.03
N PHE A 84 -61.58 -41.80 -41.19
CA PHE A 84 -60.16 -42.07 -41.37
C PHE A 84 -59.30 -40.80 -41.23
N MET A 85 -59.65 -39.72 -41.92
CA MET A 85 -58.95 -38.43 -41.83
C MET A 85 -59.01 -37.83 -40.42
N SER A 86 -60.17 -37.92 -39.75
CA SER A 86 -60.30 -37.45 -38.36
C SER A 86 -59.34 -38.18 -37.43
N ARG A 87 -59.23 -39.52 -37.55
CA ARG A 87 -58.28 -40.30 -36.75
C ARG A 87 -56.83 -39.97 -37.08
N LYS A 88 -56.51 -39.77 -38.37
CA LYS A 88 -55.14 -39.48 -38.82
C LYS A 88 -54.59 -38.16 -38.24
N ILE A 89 -55.45 -37.15 -38.03
CA ILE A 89 -55.05 -35.84 -37.49
C ILE A 89 -55.18 -35.76 -35.97
N THR A 90 -56.28 -36.25 -35.40
CA THR A 90 -56.57 -36.04 -33.97
C THR A 90 -55.66 -36.84 -33.04
N THR A 91 -55.26 -38.06 -33.43
CA THR A 91 -54.43 -38.91 -32.57
C THR A 91 -53.03 -38.32 -32.32
N PRO A 92 -52.26 -37.89 -33.34
CA PRO A 92 -50.96 -37.24 -33.11
C PRO A 92 -51.04 -35.96 -32.28
N ILE A 93 -52.09 -35.14 -32.46
CA ILE A 93 -52.29 -33.91 -31.67
C ILE A 93 -52.52 -34.25 -30.20
N PHE A 94 -53.30 -35.29 -29.91
CA PHE A 94 -53.54 -35.73 -28.54
C PHE A 94 -52.28 -36.27 -27.89
N ASP A 95 -51.45 -37.02 -28.62
CA ASP A 95 -50.17 -37.53 -28.12
C ASP A 95 -49.17 -36.39 -27.87
N LEU A 96 -49.16 -35.33 -28.70
CA LEU A 96 -48.40 -34.09 -28.45
C LEU A 96 -48.87 -33.36 -27.19
N ALA A 97 -50.19 -33.21 -27.01
CA ALA A 97 -50.77 -32.58 -25.82
C ALA A 97 -50.43 -33.37 -24.54
N ARG A 98 -50.49 -34.71 -24.62
CA ARG A 98 -50.05 -35.58 -23.52
C ARG A 98 -48.55 -35.40 -23.24
N GLY A 99 -47.71 -35.37 -24.26
CA GLY A 99 -46.27 -35.15 -24.11
C GLY A 99 -45.96 -33.81 -23.44
N ALA A 100 -46.64 -32.73 -23.83
CA ALA A 100 -46.48 -31.43 -23.17
C ALA A 100 -46.85 -31.48 -21.67
N ASN A 101 -47.91 -32.22 -21.32
CA ASN A 101 -48.33 -32.38 -19.93
C ASN A 101 -47.33 -33.22 -19.11
N GLU A 102 -46.69 -34.23 -19.71
CA GLU A 102 -45.62 -35.00 -19.08
C GLU A 102 -44.41 -34.13 -18.73
N ILE A 103 -43.99 -33.24 -19.64
CA ILE A 103 -42.93 -32.26 -19.37
C ILE A 103 -43.32 -31.35 -18.20
N LEU A 104 -44.56 -30.83 -18.17
CA LEU A 104 -45.04 -29.96 -17.10
C LEU A 104 -45.05 -30.66 -15.72
N ASN A 105 -45.26 -31.97 -15.70
CA ASN A 105 -45.22 -32.78 -14.49
C ASN A 105 -43.80 -33.27 -14.12
N GLY A 106 -42.75 -32.76 -14.78
CA GLY A 106 -41.36 -33.03 -14.45
C GLY A 106 -40.75 -34.25 -15.16
N ASN A 107 -41.46 -34.87 -16.11
CA ASN A 107 -40.95 -35.98 -16.92
C ASN A 107 -40.33 -35.47 -18.22
N TYR A 108 -39.12 -34.92 -18.12
CA TYR A 108 -38.41 -34.29 -19.24
C TYR A 108 -37.87 -35.29 -20.29
N ASP A 109 -37.79 -36.57 -19.95
CA ASP A 109 -37.34 -37.63 -20.86
C ASP A 109 -38.46 -38.28 -21.68
N TYR A 110 -39.69 -37.79 -21.54
CA TYR A 110 -40.82 -38.28 -22.31
C TYR A 110 -40.59 -38.12 -23.83
N LYS A 111 -40.87 -39.19 -24.58
CA LYS A 111 -40.79 -39.20 -26.04
C LYS A 111 -42.07 -39.74 -26.65
N ILE A 112 -42.55 -39.05 -27.68
CA ILE A 112 -43.66 -39.51 -28.52
C ILE A 112 -43.12 -40.63 -29.40
N SER A 113 -43.63 -41.85 -29.22
CA SER A 113 -43.12 -43.07 -29.84
C SER A 113 -43.72 -43.37 -31.20
N LYS A 114 -44.94 -42.91 -31.48
CA LYS A 114 -45.61 -43.07 -32.78
C LYS A 114 -45.46 -41.78 -33.58
N ILE A 115 -44.62 -41.83 -34.60
CA ILE A 115 -44.39 -40.72 -35.52
C ILE A 115 -45.17 -41.03 -36.79
N SER A 116 -46.05 -40.11 -37.19
CA SER A 116 -46.78 -40.19 -38.47
C SER A 116 -45.84 -39.86 -39.64
N ASP A 117 -46.09 -40.39 -40.84
CA ASP A 117 -45.30 -40.09 -42.04
C ASP A 117 -45.73 -38.78 -42.73
N ASP A 118 -46.42 -37.89 -42.01
CA ASP A 118 -46.95 -36.61 -42.49
C ASP A 118 -46.44 -35.43 -41.64
N GLU A 119 -47.01 -34.24 -41.84
CA GLU A 119 -46.60 -33.01 -41.15
C GLU A 119 -46.70 -33.13 -39.61
N THR A 120 -47.62 -33.96 -39.10
CA THR A 120 -47.76 -34.18 -37.65
C THR A 120 -46.59 -34.99 -37.09
N GLY A 121 -45.96 -35.83 -37.91
CA GLY A 121 -44.72 -36.53 -37.57
C GLY A 121 -43.55 -35.59 -37.35
N ILE A 122 -43.40 -34.58 -38.21
CA ILE A 122 -42.36 -33.56 -38.09
C ILE A 122 -42.46 -32.85 -36.73
N ILE A 123 -43.67 -32.47 -36.31
CA ILE A 123 -43.90 -31.82 -35.02
C ILE A 123 -43.53 -32.75 -33.85
N SER A 124 -43.91 -34.04 -33.92
CA SER A 124 -43.51 -35.03 -32.92
C SER A 124 -41.99 -35.23 -32.82
N THR A 125 -41.28 -35.20 -33.95
CA THR A 125 -39.81 -35.26 -33.96
C THR A 125 -39.18 -33.99 -33.37
N ALA A 126 -39.70 -32.81 -33.70
CA ALA A 126 -39.26 -31.54 -33.14
C ALA A 126 -39.47 -31.51 -31.61
N PHE A 127 -40.65 -31.96 -31.15
CA PHE A 127 -40.96 -32.12 -29.73
C PHE A 127 -39.92 -33.03 -29.02
N ASN A 128 -39.65 -34.22 -29.57
CA ASN A 128 -38.66 -35.15 -29.01
C ASN A 128 -37.22 -34.58 -28.99
N SER A 129 -36.88 -33.70 -29.93
CA SER A 129 -35.59 -33.00 -29.95
C SER A 129 -35.50 -31.94 -28.86
N VAL A 130 -36.59 -31.20 -28.62
CA VAL A 130 -36.67 -30.21 -27.52
C VAL A 130 -36.59 -30.90 -26.17
N THR A 131 -37.30 -32.01 -25.95
CA THR A 131 -37.22 -32.78 -24.69
C THR A 131 -35.80 -33.27 -24.43
N SER A 132 -35.16 -33.86 -25.42
CA SER A 132 -33.77 -34.32 -25.30
C SER A 132 -32.80 -33.18 -24.98
N SER A 133 -33.01 -31.99 -25.56
CA SER A 133 -32.20 -30.80 -25.28
C SER A 133 -32.44 -30.25 -23.88
N LEU A 134 -33.69 -30.27 -23.40
CA LEU A 134 -34.08 -29.87 -22.05
C LEU A 134 -33.45 -30.79 -21.00
N THR A 135 -33.55 -32.11 -21.15
CA THR A 135 -32.92 -33.07 -20.24
C THR A 135 -31.41 -32.81 -20.13
N LEU A 136 -30.74 -32.62 -21.27
CA LEU A 136 -29.31 -32.36 -21.30
C LEU A 136 -28.94 -31.05 -20.59
N LYS A 137 -29.74 -29.98 -20.78
CA LYS A 137 -29.52 -28.69 -20.12
C LYS A 137 -29.73 -28.79 -18.60
N ILE A 138 -30.74 -29.52 -18.15
CA ILE A 138 -31.02 -29.75 -16.72
C ILE A 138 -29.85 -30.50 -16.07
N LYS A 139 -29.34 -31.55 -16.73
CA LYS A 139 -28.18 -32.30 -16.25
C LYS A 139 -26.92 -31.42 -16.12
N GLN A 140 -26.66 -30.58 -17.12
CA GLN A 140 -25.54 -29.63 -17.06
C GLN A 140 -25.69 -28.63 -15.90
N LEU A 141 -26.90 -28.13 -15.66
CA LEU A 141 -27.17 -27.21 -14.54
C LEU A 141 -26.95 -27.87 -13.17
N SER A 142 -27.34 -29.14 -13.00
CA SER A 142 -27.08 -29.85 -11.74
C SER A 142 -25.58 -30.07 -11.51
N GLU A 143 -24.83 -30.47 -12.55
CA GLU A 143 -23.37 -30.63 -12.45
C GLU A 143 -22.68 -29.29 -12.12
N TYR A 144 -23.14 -28.19 -12.73
CA TYR A 144 -22.63 -26.85 -12.43
C TYR A 144 -22.92 -26.43 -10.98
N SER A 145 -24.14 -26.68 -10.49
CA SER A 145 -24.53 -26.39 -9.11
C SER A 145 -23.68 -27.14 -8.08
N GLU A 146 -23.37 -28.42 -8.34
CA GLU A 146 -22.51 -29.21 -7.44
C GLU A 146 -21.07 -28.70 -7.43
N ASN A 147 -20.51 -28.39 -8.60
CA ASN A 147 -19.16 -27.83 -8.70
C ASN A 147 -19.06 -26.46 -8.01
N LEU A 148 -20.09 -25.62 -8.16
CA LEU A 148 -20.14 -24.32 -7.50
C LEU A 148 -20.18 -24.46 -5.98
N ALA A 149 -20.99 -25.40 -5.46
CA ALA A 149 -21.05 -25.68 -4.02
C ALA A 149 -19.69 -26.15 -3.46
N ARG A 150 -18.97 -27.02 -4.17
CA ARG A 150 -17.63 -27.46 -3.78
C ARG A 150 -16.62 -26.30 -3.75
N THR A 151 -16.63 -25.46 -4.80
CA THR A 151 -15.71 -24.33 -4.91
C THR A 151 -15.96 -23.30 -3.81
N ASN A 152 -17.23 -23.02 -3.48
CA ASN A 152 -17.57 -22.11 -2.37
C ASN A 152 -17.09 -22.65 -1.02
N ALA A 153 -17.25 -23.95 -0.75
CA ALA A 153 -16.77 -24.55 0.49
C ALA A 153 -15.22 -24.47 0.62
N GLU A 154 -14.49 -24.65 -0.47
CA GLU A 154 -13.03 -24.45 -0.49
C GLU A 154 -12.66 -22.97 -0.27
N LEU A 155 -13.40 -22.04 -0.87
CA LEU A 155 -13.17 -20.61 -0.72
C LEU A 155 -13.42 -20.15 0.72
N ASP A 156 -14.51 -20.59 1.35
CA ASP A 156 -14.83 -20.29 2.75
C ASP A 156 -13.74 -20.78 3.70
N LYS A 157 -13.20 -21.98 3.43
CA LYS A 157 -12.06 -22.52 4.18
C LYS A 157 -10.83 -21.61 4.05
N LYS A 158 -10.48 -21.18 2.83
CA LYS A 158 -9.36 -20.25 2.60
C LYS A 158 -9.57 -18.88 3.26
N ILE A 159 -10.80 -18.36 3.24
CA ILE A 159 -11.14 -17.08 3.90
C ILE A 159 -10.93 -17.20 5.42
N SER A 160 -11.37 -18.31 6.03
CA SER A 160 -11.17 -18.54 7.46
C SER A 160 -9.68 -18.63 7.83
N GLU A 161 -8.87 -19.33 7.02
CA GLU A 161 -7.41 -19.43 7.21
C GLU A 161 -6.75 -18.04 7.13
N MET A 162 -7.11 -17.24 6.13
CA MET A 162 -6.61 -15.87 5.98
C MET A 162 -7.00 -14.96 7.15
N LYS A 163 -8.23 -15.07 7.67
CA LYS A 163 -8.70 -14.27 8.80
C LYS A 163 -7.92 -14.58 10.08
N SER A 164 -7.67 -15.85 10.37
CA SER A 164 -6.84 -16.25 11.52
C SER A 164 -5.41 -15.71 11.40
N LEU A 165 -4.81 -15.72 10.20
CA LEU A 165 -3.50 -15.11 9.99
C LEU A 165 -3.51 -13.59 10.19
N GLN A 166 -4.57 -12.91 9.77
CA GLN A 166 -4.70 -11.47 9.93
C GLN A 166 -4.83 -11.07 11.42
N ASP A 167 -5.61 -11.81 12.21
CA ASP A 167 -5.78 -11.54 13.64
C ASP A 167 -4.46 -11.77 14.40
N LEU A 168 -3.70 -12.81 14.04
CA LEU A 168 -2.34 -13.02 14.57
C LEU A 168 -1.38 -11.90 14.17
N GLY A 169 -1.46 -11.43 12.92
CA GLY A 169 -0.68 -10.28 12.45
C GLY A 169 -0.94 -9.01 13.24
N LYS A 170 -2.19 -8.76 13.65
CA LYS A 170 -2.56 -7.60 14.50
C LYS A 170 -1.94 -7.68 15.89
N ILE A 171 -1.97 -8.86 16.52
CA ILE A 171 -1.37 -9.06 17.85
C ILE A 171 0.13 -8.77 17.78
N ILE A 172 0.82 -9.37 16.80
CA ILE A 172 2.26 -9.19 16.57
C ILE A 172 2.58 -7.70 16.32
N SER A 173 1.78 -7.00 15.51
CA SER A 173 2.01 -5.58 15.20
C SER A 173 1.79 -4.61 16.37
N SER A 174 1.16 -5.06 17.46
CA SER A 174 0.91 -4.23 18.66
C SER A 174 2.06 -4.27 19.68
N ILE A 175 3.07 -5.13 19.48
CA ILE A 175 4.19 -5.29 20.42
C ILE A 175 5.38 -4.49 19.90
N PHE A 176 5.81 -3.50 20.68
CA PHE A 176 6.90 -2.59 20.31
C PHE A 176 8.26 -2.99 20.85
N ASN A 177 8.31 -3.84 21.88
CA ASN A 177 9.56 -4.41 22.40
C ASN A 177 10.00 -5.57 21.51
N LEU A 178 11.22 -5.51 20.97
CA LEU A 178 11.70 -6.51 20.00
C LEU A 178 11.77 -7.93 20.59
N GLU A 179 12.17 -8.09 21.85
CA GLU A 179 12.31 -9.41 22.49
C GLU A 179 10.95 -10.07 22.73
N GLU A 180 9.99 -9.31 23.28
CA GLU A 180 8.61 -9.76 23.45
C GLU A 180 7.95 -10.11 22.12
N LEU A 181 8.19 -9.28 21.10
CA LEU A 181 7.68 -9.48 19.75
C LEU A 181 8.21 -10.79 19.14
N LEU A 182 9.52 -11.03 19.22
CA LEU A 182 10.13 -12.25 18.67
C LEU A 182 9.61 -13.51 19.36
N ARG A 183 9.39 -13.47 20.68
CA ARG A 183 8.76 -14.57 21.43
C ARG A 183 7.32 -14.82 20.96
N ALA A 184 6.52 -13.76 20.79
CA ALA A 184 5.16 -13.85 20.29
C ALA A 184 5.11 -14.42 18.85
N ILE A 185 6.01 -13.99 17.97
CA ILE A 185 6.13 -14.50 16.60
C ILE A 185 6.41 -16.01 16.61
N ILE A 186 7.39 -16.47 17.40
CA ILE A 186 7.71 -17.90 17.50
C ILE A 186 6.54 -18.70 18.07
N GLN A 187 5.91 -18.20 19.13
CA GLN A 187 4.78 -18.88 19.74
C GLN A 187 3.63 -19.05 18.74
N ASN A 188 3.27 -17.99 18.03
CA ASN A 188 2.23 -18.03 17.01
C ASN A 188 2.61 -18.92 15.81
N ALA A 189 3.86 -18.86 15.37
CA ALA A 189 4.37 -19.73 14.30
C ALA A 189 4.24 -21.22 14.69
N THR A 190 4.60 -21.59 15.94
CA THR A 190 4.48 -22.98 16.41
C THR A 190 3.03 -23.47 16.46
N ILE A 191 2.09 -22.60 16.81
CA ILE A 191 0.65 -22.91 16.84
C ILE A 191 0.11 -23.11 15.43
N VAL A 192 0.36 -22.15 14.53
CA VAL A 192 -0.12 -22.17 13.14
C VAL A 192 0.45 -23.35 12.37
N MET A 193 1.74 -23.60 12.52
CA MET A 193 2.45 -24.67 11.80
C MET A 193 2.34 -26.03 12.48
N LYS A 194 1.69 -26.11 13.64
CA LYS A 194 1.57 -27.31 14.48
C LYS A 194 2.93 -27.98 14.67
N SER A 195 3.92 -27.18 15.09
CA SER A 195 5.31 -27.61 15.23
C SER A 195 5.80 -27.54 16.68
N ARG A 196 6.79 -28.36 17.00
CA ARG A 196 7.46 -28.36 18.31
C ARG A 196 8.63 -27.39 18.37
N ARG A 197 9.30 -27.17 17.25
CA ARG A 197 10.52 -26.38 17.16
C ARG A 197 10.39 -25.24 16.17
N CYS A 198 10.80 -24.05 16.60
CA CYS A 198 10.85 -22.87 15.76
C CYS A 198 11.99 -21.96 16.25
N SER A 199 12.71 -21.35 15.31
CA SER A 199 13.77 -20.39 15.62
C SER A 199 13.73 -19.20 14.67
N ILE A 200 14.09 -18.03 15.20
CA ILE A 200 14.33 -16.82 14.41
C ILE A 200 15.81 -16.48 14.53
N ILE A 201 16.44 -16.37 13.36
CA ILE A 201 17.81 -15.90 13.22
C ILE A 201 17.75 -14.50 12.63
N LEU A 202 18.39 -13.52 13.27
CA LEU A 202 18.53 -12.17 12.74
C LEU A 202 19.97 -11.87 12.37
N VAL A 203 20.14 -11.06 11.34
CA VAL A 203 21.42 -10.49 10.94
C VAL A 203 21.71 -9.26 11.79
N ASN A 204 22.96 -9.10 12.22
CA ASN A 204 23.45 -7.86 12.80
C ASN A 204 23.79 -6.86 11.68
N ASP A 205 23.07 -5.74 11.64
CA ASP A 205 23.23 -4.72 10.61
C ASP A 205 24.65 -4.11 10.52
N LYS A 206 25.44 -4.14 11.61
CA LYS A 206 26.80 -3.57 11.66
C LYS A 206 27.90 -4.56 11.28
N THR A 207 27.82 -5.79 11.79
CA THR A 207 28.90 -6.79 11.62
C THR A 207 28.58 -7.85 10.57
N GLY A 208 27.33 -7.97 10.14
CA GLY A 208 26.85 -9.06 9.27
C GLY A 208 26.75 -10.42 9.98
N ASP A 209 27.06 -10.49 11.28
CA ASP A 209 26.99 -11.71 12.07
C ASP A 209 25.54 -12.21 12.23
N LEU A 210 25.36 -13.53 12.26
CA LEU A 210 24.08 -14.18 12.47
C LEU A 210 23.88 -14.60 13.93
N TYR A 211 22.71 -14.27 14.47
CA TYR A 211 22.33 -14.64 15.84
C TYR A 211 21.00 -15.37 15.83
N ILE A 212 20.94 -16.54 16.47
CA ILE A 212 19.66 -17.11 16.91
C ILE A 212 19.16 -16.18 18.01
N LYS A 213 18.20 -15.33 17.68
CA LYS A 213 17.69 -14.32 18.62
C LYS A 213 16.74 -14.93 19.61
N VAL A 214 15.82 -15.76 19.12
CA VAL A 214 14.90 -16.55 19.94
C VAL A 214 14.72 -17.91 19.27
N ALA A 215 14.67 -18.98 20.06
CA ALA A 215 14.29 -20.31 19.63
C ALA A 215 13.43 -20.98 20.70
N LYS A 216 12.49 -21.83 20.27
CA LYS A 216 11.63 -22.63 21.15
C LYS A 216 11.82 -24.11 20.82
N GLY A 217 11.90 -24.94 21.87
CA GLY A 217 12.02 -26.40 21.75
C GLY A 217 13.44 -26.91 21.47
N MET A 218 14.48 -26.09 21.66
CA MET A 218 15.88 -26.51 21.44
C MET A 218 16.44 -27.35 22.59
N ASP A 219 15.94 -27.18 23.81
CA ASP A 219 16.29 -27.98 24.99
C ASP A 219 15.24 -29.07 25.28
N GLU A 220 15.58 -30.03 26.15
CA GLU A 220 14.65 -31.09 26.57
C GLU A 220 13.48 -30.55 27.43
N ALA A 221 13.63 -29.35 27.99
CA ALA A 221 12.61 -28.65 28.77
C ALA A 221 11.53 -27.98 27.90
N GLY A 222 11.86 -27.63 26.65
CA GLY A 222 10.95 -26.92 25.73
C GLY A 222 10.93 -25.40 25.89
N ASP A 223 11.89 -24.84 26.62
CA ASP A 223 11.97 -23.42 26.96
C ASP A 223 12.58 -22.57 25.83
N PHE A 224 12.56 -21.26 26.01
CA PHE A 224 13.14 -20.31 25.07
C PHE A 224 14.65 -20.22 25.24
N THR A 225 15.39 -20.37 24.13
CA THR A 225 16.83 -20.09 24.08
C THR A 225 17.09 -18.80 23.31
N GLU A 226 17.98 -17.94 23.80
CA GLU A 226 18.19 -16.59 23.25
C GLU A 226 19.66 -16.24 23.00
N ASN A 227 19.85 -15.34 22.04
CA ASN A 227 21.12 -14.66 21.74
C ASN A 227 22.35 -15.58 21.52
N ILE A 228 22.19 -16.67 20.77
CA ILE A 228 23.32 -17.54 20.40
C ILE A 228 23.97 -17.03 19.11
N LYS A 229 25.25 -16.66 19.16
CA LYS A 229 26.05 -16.33 17.97
C LYS A 229 26.32 -17.59 17.16
N LEU A 230 25.99 -17.58 15.88
CA LEU A 230 26.34 -18.66 14.96
C LEU A 230 27.79 -18.49 14.48
N LYS A 231 28.60 -19.55 14.59
CA LYS A 231 30.04 -19.49 14.30
C LYS A 231 30.36 -19.31 12.81
N THR A 232 29.47 -19.67 11.89
CA THR A 232 29.54 -19.33 10.44
C THR A 232 28.26 -19.78 9.72
N GLY A 233 27.89 -19.08 8.63
CA GLY A 233 26.72 -19.35 7.79
C GLY A 233 26.78 -20.73 7.12
N GLY A 234 26.06 -21.70 7.68
CA GLY A 234 25.87 -23.02 7.09
C GLY A 234 25.11 -22.94 5.77
N LEU A 235 25.10 -24.05 5.02
CA LEU A 235 24.47 -24.14 3.69
C LEU A 235 22.98 -23.72 3.70
N ILE A 236 22.28 -23.94 4.82
CA ILE A 236 20.88 -23.55 5.01
C ILE A 236 20.71 -22.03 5.17
N THR A 237 21.51 -21.41 6.05
CA THR A 237 21.49 -19.96 6.24
C THR A 237 21.98 -19.23 5.00
N ASP A 238 22.95 -19.77 4.28
CA ASP A 238 23.44 -19.18 3.04
C ASP A 238 22.37 -19.23 1.94
N TYR A 239 21.67 -20.36 1.81
CA TYR A 239 20.54 -20.47 0.90
C TYR A 239 19.39 -19.51 1.25
N CYS A 240 18.98 -19.45 2.51
CA CYS A 240 17.87 -18.59 2.91
C CYS A 240 18.26 -17.10 2.88
N ILE A 241 19.37 -16.73 3.51
CA ILE A 241 19.73 -15.33 3.75
C ILE A 241 20.49 -14.73 2.56
N LYS A 242 21.48 -15.41 1.99
CA LYS A 242 22.28 -14.87 0.87
C LYS A 242 21.54 -14.99 -0.46
N GLN A 243 20.89 -16.13 -0.73
CA GLN A 243 20.16 -16.33 -1.99
C GLN A 243 18.71 -15.84 -1.95
N LYS A 244 18.19 -15.45 -0.77
CA LYS A 244 16.81 -14.98 -0.55
C LYS A 244 15.74 -16.00 -0.93
N GLN A 245 16.04 -17.29 -0.78
CA GLN A 245 15.13 -18.36 -1.17
C GLN A 245 14.57 -19.12 0.02
N SER A 246 13.27 -19.39 0.00
CA SER A 246 12.66 -20.29 1.00
C SER A 246 13.04 -21.74 0.72
N LEU A 247 13.17 -22.52 1.79
CA LEU A 247 13.61 -23.90 1.75
C LEU A 247 12.51 -24.82 2.28
N LEU A 248 12.21 -25.87 1.53
CA LEU A 248 11.39 -27.00 1.96
C LEU A 248 12.20 -28.28 1.78
N VAL A 249 12.42 -29.00 2.87
CA VAL A 249 13.15 -30.27 2.91
C VAL A 249 12.21 -31.31 3.49
N THR A 250 11.92 -32.34 2.70
CA THR A 250 11.02 -33.43 3.09
C THR A 250 11.73 -34.55 3.84
N ASP A 251 13.04 -34.69 3.61
CA ASP A 251 13.92 -35.62 4.33
C ASP A 251 15.31 -35.00 4.54
N VAL A 252 15.58 -34.58 5.78
CA VAL A 252 16.84 -33.94 6.19
C VAL A 252 18.06 -34.87 6.07
N GLU A 253 17.88 -36.19 6.21
CA GLU A 253 19.01 -37.14 6.15
C GLU A 253 19.55 -37.31 4.72
N THR A 254 18.72 -37.01 3.72
CA THR A 254 19.04 -37.16 2.29
C THR A 254 19.46 -35.86 1.60
N ASP A 255 19.38 -34.72 2.30
CA ASP A 255 19.64 -33.41 1.72
C ASP A 255 21.07 -32.94 2.01
N ASP A 256 21.87 -32.77 0.96
CA ASP A 256 23.30 -32.39 1.04
C ASP A 256 23.55 -31.06 1.76
N ARG A 257 22.52 -30.21 1.94
CA ARG A 257 22.63 -28.94 2.68
C ARG A 257 22.66 -29.15 4.20
N PHE A 258 22.46 -30.37 4.68
CA PHE A 258 22.61 -30.75 6.08
C PHE A 258 23.79 -31.73 6.28
N PRO A 259 25.04 -31.28 6.15
CA PRO A 259 26.22 -32.13 6.28
C PRO A 259 26.37 -32.75 7.68
N GLU A 260 25.75 -32.13 8.69
CA GLU A 260 25.69 -32.60 10.08
C GLU A 260 24.39 -33.37 10.41
N ALA A 261 23.52 -33.70 9.45
CA ALA A 261 22.27 -34.44 9.72
C ALA A 261 22.53 -35.83 10.35
N LYS A 262 23.73 -36.39 10.15
CA LYS A 262 24.19 -37.64 10.79
C LYS A 262 24.57 -37.47 12.27
N ASP A 263 24.68 -36.23 12.74
CA ASP A 263 24.95 -35.88 14.13
C ASP A 263 23.62 -35.82 14.90
N ALA A 264 23.57 -36.35 16.13
CA ALA A 264 22.34 -36.65 16.86
C ALA A 264 21.43 -35.43 17.22
N ARG A 265 21.81 -34.23 16.78
CA ARG A 265 21.15 -32.94 17.03
C ARG A 265 19.95 -32.67 16.11
N TYR A 266 19.91 -33.24 14.91
CA TYR A 266 18.81 -33.06 13.95
C TYR A 266 17.96 -34.33 13.80
N LYS A 267 17.23 -34.74 14.85
CA LYS A 267 16.28 -35.87 14.79
C LYS A 267 14.96 -35.51 14.09
N THR A 268 15.03 -34.79 12.97
CA THR A 268 13.83 -34.21 12.33
C THR A 268 13.75 -34.67 10.88
N LYS A 269 12.64 -35.31 10.48
CA LYS A 269 12.47 -35.75 9.09
C LYS A 269 12.29 -34.59 8.12
N SER A 270 11.57 -33.54 8.48
CA SER A 270 11.31 -32.41 7.58
C SER A 270 11.65 -31.05 8.20
N PHE A 271 12.06 -30.12 7.34
CA PHE A 271 12.53 -28.78 7.70
C PHE A 271 11.98 -27.75 6.71
N ILE A 272 11.47 -26.63 7.22
CA ILE A 272 11.14 -25.46 6.40
C ILE A 272 11.84 -24.22 6.96
N ALA A 273 12.34 -23.38 6.06
CA ALA A 273 12.87 -22.07 6.41
C ALA A 273 12.45 -21.01 5.39
N VAL A 274 12.20 -19.82 5.89
CA VAL A 274 11.80 -18.67 5.09
C VAL A 274 12.67 -17.47 5.47
N PRO A 275 13.24 -16.76 4.49
CA PRO A 275 13.94 -15.52 4.77
C PRO A 275 12.98 -14.41 5.20
N LEU A 276 13.42 -13.61 6.16
CA LEU A 276 12.74 -12.40 6.61
C LEU A 276 13.25 -11.23 5.75
N VAL A 277 12.46 -10.81 4.76
CA VAL A 277 12.87 -9.82 3.73
C VAL A 277 11.99 -8.58 3.75
N ILE A 278 12.59 -7.39 3.80
CA ILE A 278 11.93 -6.08 3.67
C ILE A 278 12.70 -5.19 2.71
N ASN A 279 12.03 -4.56 1.74
CA ASN A 279 12.65 -3.67 0.74
C ASN A 279 13.94 -4.24 0.14
N ASP A 280 13.89 -5.51 -0.31
CA ASP A 280 15.03 -6.28 -0.82
C ASP A 280 16.20 -6.52 0.15
N ARG A 281 16.09 -6.12 1.42
CA ARG A 281 17.05 -6.42 2.48
C ARG A 281 16.59 -7.63 3.28
N VAL A 282 17.46 -8.62 3.47
CA VAL A 282 17.18 -9.76 4.36
C VAL A 282 17.63 -9.39 5.77
N ILE A 283 16.70 -9.32 6.71
CA ILE A 283 16.99 -9.02 8.12
C ILE A 283 17.22 -10.29 8.95
N GLY A 284 16.91 -11.46 8.39
CA GLY A 284 17.01 -12.73 9.08
C GLY A 284 16.34 -13.90 8.35
N MET A 285 16.08 -14.98 9.08
CA MET A 285 15.24 -16.09 8.65
C MET A 285 14.45 -16.68 9.82
N ILE A 286 13.28 -17.24 9.52
CA ILE A 286 12.51 -18.08 10.43
C ILE A 286 12.61 -19.52 9.96
N SER A 287 12.83 -20.46 10.88
CA SER A 287 12.90 -21.89 10.56
C SER A 287 12.09 -22.73 11.53
N ILE A 288 11.48 -23.79 11.02
CA ILE A 288 10.55 -24.64 11.75
C ILE A 288 10.86 -26.11 11.46
N THR A 289 10.82 -26.92 12.52
CA THR A 289 11.02 -28.37 12.48
C THR A 289 10.05 -29.10 13.39
N GLU A 290 9.98 -30.44 13.25
CA GLU A 290 9.22 -31.35 14.13
C GLU A 290 7.72 -31.04 14.22
N LYS A 291 6.98 -31.40 13.16
CA LYS A 291 5.51 -31.33 13.14
C LYS A 291 4.92 -32.30 14.19
N TYR A 292 3.90 -31.87 14.95
CA TYR A 292 3.34 -32.65 16.07
C TYR A 292 2.89 -34.07 15.69
N ASN A 293 2.41 -34.27 14.45
CA ASN A 293 1.84 -35.53 13.98
C ASN A 293 2.85 -36.46 13.29
N SER A 294 4.14 -36.13 13.30
CA SER A 294 5.17 -36.83 12.49
C SER A 294 4.98 -36.75 10.96
N ASP A 295 4.08 -35.87 10.51
CA ASP A 295 3.86 -35.54 9.10
C ASP A 295 5.04 -34.76 8.50
N ILE A 296 5.17 -34.81 7.18
CA ILE A 296 6.18 -34.10 6.39
C ILE A 296 5.61 -32.73 5.96
N TYR A 297 6.42 -31.67 6.04
CA TYR A 297 6.04 -30.37 5.49
C TYR A 297 5.85 -30.43 3.97
N ASN A 298 4.88 -29.68 3.44
CA ASN A 298 4.60 -29.60 2.00
C ASN A 298 4.61 -28.14 1.50
N GLY A 299 4.34 -27.94 0.21
CA GLY A 299 4.32 -26.61 -0.41
C GLY A 299 3.30 -25.65 0.22
N SER A 300 2.14 -26.15 0.67
CA SER A 300 1.13 -25.33 1.35
C SER A 300 1.61 -24.88 2.73
N ASP A 301 2.34 -25.73 3.46
CA ASP A 301 2.98 -25.35 4.73
C ASP A 301 4.05 -24.26 4.51
N LEU A 302 4.85 -24.37 3.45
CA LEU A 302 5.85 -23.36 3.10
C LEU A 302 5.19 -22.01 2.77
N GLN A 303 4.12 -22.01 1.97
CA GLN A 303 3.36 -20.80 1.64
C GLN A 303 2.76 -20.14 2.89
N LEU A 304 2.24 -20.95 3.82
CA LEU A 304 1.69 -20.45 5.08
C LEU A 304 2.77 -19.77 5.93
N LEU A 305 3.95 -20.39 6.05
CA LEU A 305 5.08 -19.79 6.76
C LEU A 305 5.60 -18.54 6.04
N GLN A 306 5.60 -18.49 4.71
CA GLN A 306 5.96 -17.29 3.94
C GLN A 306 5.03 -16.11 4.24
N ILE A 307 3.72 -16.34 4.25
CA ILE A 307 2.74 -15.31 4.60
C ILE A 307 2.99 -14.80 6.03
N PHE A 308 3.21 -15.70 6.97
CA PHE A 308 3.51 -15.35 8.36
C PHE A 308 4.83 -14.59 8.51
N ALA A 309 5.88 -15.04 7.82
CA ALA A 309 7.20 -14.41 7.81
C ALA A 309 7.14 -12.98 7.28
N ASN A 310 6.37 -12.74 6.21
CA ASN A 310 6.20 -11.38 5.66
C ASN A 310 5.55 -10.43 6.67
N GLN A 311 4.56 -10.89 7.45
CA GLN A 311 3.95 -10.08 8.51
C GLN A 311 4.92 -9.86 9.69
N ALA A 312 5.63 -10.92 10.09
CA ALA A 312 6.61 -10.86 11.17
C ALA A 312 7.74 -9.87 10.87
N VAL A 313 8.23 -9.83 9.63
CA VAL A 313 9.28 -8.90 9.18
C VAL A 313 8.88 -7.45 9.41
N ILE A 314 7.66 -7.09 9.00
CA ILE A 314 7.16 -5.71 9.11
C ILE A 314 7.11 -5.31 10.58
N ALA A 315 6.57 -6.17 11.44
CA ALA A 315 6.51 -5.89 12.88
C ALA A 315 7.92 -5.79 13.49
N ILE A 316 8.85 -6.67 13.11
CA ILE A 316 10.24 -6.65 13.61
C ILE A 316 10.92 -5.33 13.23
N GLU A 317 10.77 -4.86 11.98
CA GLU A 317 11.37 -3.59 11.56
C GLU A 317 10.72 -2.40 12.29
N ASN A 318 9.40 -2.42 12.48
CA ASN A 318 8.70 -1.39 13.23
C ASN A 318 9.15 -1.31 14.70
N ALA A 319 9.31 -2.44 15.38
CA ALA A 319 9.84 -2.49 16.74
C ALA A 319 11.28 -1.94 16.80
N ARG A 320 12.15 -2.34 15.86
CA ARG A 320 13.53 -1.81 15.75
C ARG A 320 13.57 -0.31 15.48
N LEU A 321 12.66 0.22 14.67
CA LEU A 321 12.55 1.66 14.42
C LEU A 321 12.07 2.39 15.66
N TYR A 322 11.06 1.86 16.35
CA TYR A 322 10.54 2.44 17.58
C TYR A 322 11.60 2.50 18.69
N GLU A 323 12.34 1.41 18.94
CA GLU A 323 13.43 1.41 19.93
C GLU A 323 14.51 2.47 19.61
N ARG A 324 14.87 2.62 18.32
CA ARG A 324 15.83 3.66 17.88
C ARG A 324 15.30 5.06 18.11
N LEU A 325 14.01 5.30 17.85
CA LEU A 325 13.37 6.60 18.09
C LEU A 325 13.35 6.93 19.58
N VAL A 326 12.96 5.99 20.45
CA VAL A 326 12.93 6.21 21.90
C VAL A 326 14.33 6.51 22.46
N VAL A 327 15.36 5.80 22.02
CA VAL A 327 16.74 6.07 22.43
C VAL A 327 17.20 7.45 21.95
N ARG A 328 16.87 7.82 20.71
CA ARG A 328 17.21 9.13 20.14
C ARG A 328 16.53 10.27 20.90
N GLU A 329 15.22 10.16 21.14
CA GLU A 329 14.44 11.16 21.89
C GLU A 329 15.01 11.35 23.31
N LYS A 330 15.39 10.25 23.96
CA LYS A 330 16.04 10.32 25.28
C LYS A 330 17.37 11.07 25.23
N LEU A 331 18.21 10.80 24.23
CA LEU A 331 19.50 11.48 24.06
C LEU A 331 19.32 12.97 23.73
N GLU A 332 18.39 13.31 22.83
CA GLU A 332 18.06 14.70 22.49
C GLU A 332 17.61 15.47 23.74
N ARG A 333 16.77 14.86 24.59
CA ARG A 333 16.37 15.45 25.87
C ARG A 333 17.53 15.63 26.85
N GLU A 334 18.45 14.67 26.94
CA GLU A 334 19.64 14.80 27.79
C GLU A 334 20.56 15.93 27.30
N LEU A 335 20.71 16.09 25.97
CA LEU A 335 21.46 17.20 25.37
C LEU A 335 20.78 18.55 25.56
N GLU A 336 19.45 18.63 25.47
CA GLU A 336 18.69 19.85 25.76
C GLU A 336 18.87 20.30 27.21
N ILE A 337 18.90 19.35 28.16
CA ILE A 337 19.21 19.66 29.56
C ILE A 337 20.63 20.21 29.69
N ALA A 338 21.61 19.58 29.03
CA ALA A 338 22.99 20.07 29.03
C ALA A 338 23.13 21.47 28.43
N HIS A 339 22.43 21.74 27.32
CA HIS A 339 22.34 23.06 26.70
C HIS A 339 21.83 24.11 27.69
N ASN A 340 20.69 23.84 28.33
CA ASN A 340 20.11 24.79 29.28
C ASN A 340 21.03 25.05 30.50
N ILE A 341 21.74 24.02 30.98
CA ILE A 341 22.74 24.19 32.04
C ILE A 341 23.88 25.10 31.55
N GLN A 342 24.47 24.81 30.39
CA GLN A 342 25.56 25.61 29.82
C GLN A 342 25.14 27.07 29.62
N MET A 343 23.99 27.30 28.99
CA MET A 343 23.47 28.65 28.75
C MET A 343 23.13 29.37 30.06
N SER A 344 22.71 28.67 31.12
CA SER A 344 22.47 29.27 32.45
C SER A 344 23.75 29.70 33.18
N MET A 345 24.90 29.15 32.79
CA MET A 345 26.21 29.56 33.33
C MET A 345 26.76 30.80 32.61
N MET A 346 26.32 31.06 31.38
CA MET A 346 26.67 32.28 30.65
C MET A 346 25.96 33.51 31.24
N PRO A 347 26.51 34.73 31.03
CA PRO A 347 25.92 35.96 31.52
C PRO A 347 24.46 36.14 31.11
N GLN A 348 23.55 36.17 32.09
CA GLN A 348 22.12 36.46 31.88
C GLN A 348 21.81 37.95 31.84
N LYS A 349 22.72 38.77 32.38
CA LYS A 349 22.63 40.23 32.43
C LYS A 349 24.01 40.81 32.20
N TYR A 350 24.04 41.94 31.52
CA TYR A 350 25.27 42.71 31.34
C TYR A 350 25.53 43.57 32.58
N PRO A 351 26.81 43.78 32.96
CA PRO A 351 27.14 44.68 34.05
C PRO A 351 26.68 46.11 33.71
N ASP A 352 26.05 46.79 34.68
CA ASP A 352 25.65 48.19 34.54
C ASP A 352 26.84 49.08 34.89
N ILE A 353 27.51 49.59 33.86
CA ILE A 353 28.75 50.36 33.99
C ILE A 353 28.52 51.77 33.47
N LYS A 354 28.78 52.77 34.31
CA LYS A 354 28.58 54.17 33.93
C LYS A 354 29.50 54.55 32.77
N GLY A 355 28.89 54.97 31.66
CA GLY A 355 29.63 55.44 30.48
C GLY A 355 30.22 54.33 29.61
N ILE A 356 29.89 53.06 29.87
CA ILE A 356 30.30 51.92 29.04
C ILE A 356 29.09 51.03 28.77
N SER A 357 28.79 50.79 27.50
CA SER A 357 27.78 49.82 27.07
C SER A 357 28.46 48.51 26.73
N ILE A 358 27.96 47.39 27.26
CA ILE A 358 28.49 46.05 27.01
C ILE A 358 27.35 45.14 26.60
N ALA A 359 27.58 44.31 25.59
CA ALA A 359 26.68 43.24 25.20
C ALA A 359 27.48 42.03 24.74
N GLY A 360 26.93 40.83 24.91
CA GLY A 360 27.55 39.60 24.47
C GLY A 360 26.54 38.50 24.20
N ILE A 361 26.93 37.54 23.39
CA ILE A 361 26.14 36.37 23.01
C ILE A 361 27.06 35.22 22.60
N ALA A 362 26.61 34.00 22.83
CA ALA A 362 27.18 32.79 22.27
C ALA A 362 26.04 31.93 21.69
N ILE A 363 26.22 31.44 20.47
CA ILE A 363 25.27 30.60 19.74
C ILE A 363 26.03 29.33 19.34
N PRO A 364 25.80 28.20 20.02
CA PRO A 364 26.42 26.93 19.65
C PRO A 364 25.98 26.44 18.26
N ALA A 365 26.89 25.81 17.51
CA ALA A 365 26.57 25.16 16.23
C ALA A 365 25.82 23.83 16.39
N LYS A 366 25.90 23.23 17.57
CA LYS A 366 25.20 22.00 17.97
C LYS A 366 24.34 22.26 19.20
N GLU A 367 23.85 21.21 19.85
CA GLU A 367 23.09 21.33 21.11
C GLU A 367 23.94 21.97 22.22
N VAL A 368 25.27 21.75 22.26
CA VAL A 368 26.20 22.37 23.20
C VAL A 368 27.50 22.75 22.50
N GLY A 369 28.15 23.82 22.98
CA GLY A 369 29.31 24.44 22.33
C GLY A 369 30.60 24.39 23.16
N GLY A 370 31.75 24.59 22.52
CA GLY A 370 33.04 24.83 23.16
C GLY A 370 33.27 26.29 23.52
N ASP A 371 32.56 27.20 22.86
CA ASP A 371 32.71 28.63 23.06
C ASP A 371 32.30 29.10 24.47
N TYR A 372 33.04 30.07 24.96
CA TYR A 372 32.88 30.66 26.28
C TYR A 372 32.96 32.18 26.22
N TYR A 373 32.08 32.86 26.94
CA TYR A 373 32.31 34.25 27.33
C TYR A 373 31.72 34.54 28.71
N ASP A 374 32.29 35.52 29.41
CA ASP A 374 31.77 35.94 30.72
C ASP A 374 32.16 37.39 31.05
N PHE A 375 31.37 38.00 31.94
CA PHE A 375 31.63 39.28 32.58
C PHE A 375 31.85 39.04 34.08
N LEU A 376 33.10 39.13 34.49
CA LEU A 376 33.59 38.73 35.81
C LEU A 376 33.72 39.97 36.71
N PRO A 377 33.02 40.02 37.86
CA PRO A 377 33.12 41.18 38.76
C PRO A 377 34.43 41.14 39.53
N VAL A 378 35.44 41.93 39.11
CA VAL A 378 36.76 41.96 39.78
C VAL A 378 36.69 42.89 41.00
N SER A 379 36.13 44.10 40.84
CA SER A 379 35.84 45.04 41.92
C SER A 379 34.72 46.03 41.50
N GLU A 380 34.37 47.01 42.33
CA GLU A 380 33.37 48.04 41.95
C GLU A 380 33.80 48.88 40.73
N ALA A 381 35.12 49.07 40.52
CA ALA A 381 35.67 49.88 39.43
C ALA A 381 36.29 49.04 38.30
N LYS A 382 36.34 47.70 38.44
CA LYS A 382 37.00 46.81 37.49
C LYS A 382 36.13 45.64 37.10
N VAL A 383 36.03 45.40 35.80
CA VAL A 383 35.28 44.27 35.22
C VAL A 383 36.22 43.42 34.38
N GLY A 384 36.30 42.13 34.72
CA GLY A 384 36.96 41.13 33.90
C GLY A 384 36.06 40.74 32.73
N ILE A 385 36.63 40.61 31.54
CA ILE A 385 35.92 40.22 30.33
C ILE A 385 36.74 39.13 29.66
N THR A 386 36.07 38.05 29.30
CA THR A 386 36.73 36.90 28.68
C THR A 386 35.92 36.36 27.52
N ILE A 387 36.63 35.89 26.50
CA ILE A 387 36.10 35.09 25.40
C ILE A 387 37.08 33.94 25.15
N GLY A 388 36.60 32.78 24.77
CA GLY A 388 37.46 31.66 24.42
C GLY A 388 36.73 30.58 23.67
N ASP A 389 37.50 29.70 23.06
CA ASP A 389 37.02 28.54 22.33
C ASP A 389 37.83 27.30 22.75
N VAL A 390 37.12 26.21 23.00
CA VAL A 390 37.70 24.90 23.26
C VAL A 390 37.66 24.08 21.98
N SER A 391 38.85 23.71 21.48
CA SER A 391 38.97 22.90 20.27
C SER A 391 38.17 21.60 20.38
N GLY A 392 37.35 21.32 19.37
CA GLY A 392 36.40 20.21 19.38
C GLY A 392 34.96 20.75 19.37
N LYS A 393 33.96 19.87 19.40
CA LYS A 393 32.53 20.26 19.36
C LYS A 393 31.68 19.32 20.21
N GLY A 394 30.53 19.80 20.65
CA GLY A 394 29.58 19.01 21.42
C GLY A 394 30.00 18.82 22.88
N VAL A 395 29.54 17.72 23.48
CA VAL A 395 29.61 17.52 24.94
C VAL A 395 31.03 17.64 25.54
N PRO A 396 32.11 17.06 24.96
CA PRO A 396 33.44 17.17 25.56
C PRO A 396 33.94 18.62 25.66
N ALA A 397 33.75 19.42 24.60
CA ALA A 397 34.16 20.83 24.57
C ALA A 397 33.35 21.66 25.58
N ALA A 398 32.04 21.42 25.68
CA ALA A 398 31.16 22.08 26.64
C ALA A 398 31.55 21.80 28.10
N LEU A 399 31.99 20.57 28.42
CA LEU A 399 32.46 20.24 29.77
C LEU A 399 33.73 21.00 30.15
N MET A 400 34.65 21.18 29.20
CA MET A 400 35.86 21.99 29.41
C MET A 400 35.50 23.47 29.59
N MET A 401 34.56 23.99 28.80
CA MET A 401 34.04 25.36 28.96
C MET A 401 33.50 25.61 30.37
N VAL A 402 32.71 24.68 30.92
CA VAL A 402 32.19 24.77 32.29
C VAL A 402 33.31 24.77 33.35
N MET A 403 34.37 24.00 33.10
CA MET A 403 35.54 23.97 33.97
C MET A 403 36.29 25.30 33.94
N ILE A 404 36.54 25.86 32.74
CA ILE A 404 37.16 27.18 32.56
C ILE A 404 36.34 28.25 33.28
N HIS A 405 35.02 28.26 33.08
CA HIS A 405 34.11 29.18 33.74
C HIS A 405 34.26 29.16 35.26
N SER A 406 34.24 27.95 35.84
CA SER A 406 34.35 27.75 37.29
C SER A 406 35.69 28.21 37.85
N ILE A 407 36.80 27.88 37.17
CA ILE A 407 38.15 28.24 37.59
C ILE A 407 38.35 29.76 37.48
N LEU A 408 37.95 30.38 36.36
CA LEU A 408 38.10 31.82 36.16
C LEU A 408 37.31 32.60 37.19
N ARG A 409 36.03 32.26 37.42
CA ARG A 409 35.21 32.92 38.46
C ARG A 409 35.81 32.81 39.86
N ALA A 410 36.45 31.68 40.19
CA ALA A 410 37.13 31.53 41.46
C ALA A 410 38.41 32.39 41.55
N LYS A 411 39.18 32.49 40.46
CA LYS A 411 40.49 33.15 40.43
C LYS A 411 40.41 34.67 40.42
N VAL A 412 39.42 35.25 39.74
CA VAL A 412 39.25 36.73 39.68
C VAL A 412 38.96 37.37 41.04
N MET A 413 38.58 36.57 42.05
CA MET A 413 38.34 37.06 43.41
C MET A 413 39.63 37.34 44.20
N SER A 414 40.77 36.75 43.78
CA SER A 414 42.04 36.81 44.50
C SER A 414 43.20 37.40 43.68
N GLU A 415 43.15 37.28 42.36
CA GLU A 415 44.17 37.79 41.44
C GLU A 415 43.58 38.87 40.54
N HIS A 416 44.35 39.92 40.27
CA HIS A 416 43.92 41.10 39.51
C HIS A 416 44.83 41.36 38.30
N ASN A 417 45.83 40.51 38.07
CA ASN A 417 46.66 40.54 36.88
C ASN A 417 46.14 39.53 35.82
N PRO A 418 45.82 39.96 34.58
CA PRO A 418 45.32 39.06 33.54
C PRO A 418 46.26 37.91 33.18
N LYS A 419 47.56 38.19 33.09
CA LYS A 419 48.59 37.20 32.77
C LYS A 419 48.68 36.13 33.84
N ASP A 420 48.67 36.51 35.12
CA ASP A 420 48.78 35.55 36.21
C ASP A 420 47.55 34.63 36.29
N ILE A 421 46.34 35.17 36.07
CA ILE A 421 45.11 34.38 35.99
C ILE A 421 45.19 33.33 34.87
N VAL A 422 45.62 33.75 33.67
CA VAL A 422 45.71 32.85 32.50
C VAL A 422 46.83 31.82 32.67
N LEU A 423 47.96 32.18 33.28
CA LEU A 423 49.02 31.23 33.65
C LEU A 423 48.53 30.16 34.62
N GLU A 424 47.76 30.55 35.63
CA GLU A 424 47.19 29.60 36.57
C GLU A 424 46.14 28.71 35.91
N LEU A 425 45.25 29.28 35.08
CA LEU A 425 44.28 28.52 34.31
C LEU A 425 44.97 27.47 33.43
N ASN A 426 46.06 27.84 32.75
CA ASN A 426 46.86 26.89 31.96
C ASN A 426 47.33 25.69 32.78
N LYS A 427 47.84 25.93 34.00
CA LYS A 427 48.33 24.88 34.89
C LYS A 427 47.23 23.90 35.30
N PHE A 428 46.01 24.39 35.50
CA PHE A 428 44.86 23.53 35.76
C PHE A 428 44.49 22.71 34.52
N MET A 429 44.32 23.37 33.37
CA MET A 429 43.83 22.71 32.16
C MET A 429 44.80 21.67 31.58
N LEU A 430 46.11 21.81 31.83
CA LEU A 430 47.13 20.88 31.32
C LEU A 430 46.92 19.42 31.74
N ASN A 431 46.32 19.18 32.92
CA ASN A 431 46.08 17.82 33.41
C ASN A 431 44.65 17.32 33.12
N GLU A 432 43.77 18.19 32.65
CA GLU A 432 42.34 17.89 32.48
C GLU A 432 41.96 17.68 31.01
N LEU A 433 42.68 18.29 30.07
CA LEU A 433 42.37 18.18 28.65
C LEU A 433 42.72 16.79 28.08
N GLU A 434 41.85 16.29 27.22
CA GLU A 434 42.13 15.07 26.45
C GLU A 434 43.25 15.30 25.43
N PRO A 435 43.99 14.25 25.03
CA PRO A 435 45.02 14.37 24.00
C PRO A 435 44.45 14.98 22.71
N ARG A 436 45.09 16.06 22.22
CA ARG A 436 44.71 16.87 21.04
C ARG A 436 43.64 17.92 21.27
N MET A 437 43.09 18.06 22.47
CA MET A 437 42.33 19.24 22.82
C MET A 437 43.26 20.39 23.24
N PHE A 438 42.88 21.60 22.88
CA PHE A 438 43.49 22.84 23.32
C PHE A 438 42.40 23.90 23.48
N ILE A 439 42.74 24.98 24.16
CA ILE A 439 41.82 26.08 24.41
C ILE A 439 42.48 27.37 23.94
N THR A 440 41.74 28.18 23.20
CA THR A 440 42.10 29.56 22.94
C THR A 440 41.31 30.46 23.89
N LEU A 441 41.95 31.46 24.48
CA LEU A 441 41.27 32.36 25.42
C LEU A 441 41.84 33.77 25.32
N PHE A 442 40.97 34.77 25.26
CA PHE A 442 41.32 36.16 25.54
C PHE A 442 40.74 36.55 26.90
N TYR A 443 41.57 37.18 27.74
CA TYR A 443 41.13 37.70 29.03
C TYR A 443 41.63 39.13 29.23
N MET A 444 40.73 40.02 29.64
CA MET A 444 41.06 41.40 29.99
C MET A 444 40.37 41.86 31.26
N ILE A 445 40.94 42.88 31.89
CA ILE A 445 40.34 43.62 32.99
C ILE A 445 40.21 45.07 32.54
N LEU A 446 38.97 45.54 32.50
CA LEU A 446 38.59 46.91 32.17
C LEU A 446 38.49 47.72 33.46
N ASP A 447 39.33 48.75 33.58
CA ASP A 447 39.23 49.79 34.59
C ASP A 447 38.25 50.86 34.10
N VAL A 448 37.08 50.89 34.73
CA VAL A 448 35.94 51.72 34.29
C VAL A 448 36.24 53.20 34.47
N ASP A 449 36.90 53.57 35.56
CA ASP A 449 37.16 54.97 35.92
C ASP A 449 38.21 55.58 34.97
N ASN A 450 39.26 54.82 34.66
CA ASN A 450 40.34 55.28 33.79
C ASN A 450 40.12 54.96 32.31
N LYS A 451 39.11 54.12 31.99
CA LYS A 451 38.84 53.61 30.64
C LYS A 451 40.05 52.91 30.02
N THR A 452 40.86 52.27 30.86
CA THR A 452 42.01 51.47 30.44
C THR A 452 41.68 50.00 30.51
N LEU A 453 42.16 49.24 29.54
CA LEU A 453 42.08 47.78 29.56
C LEU A 453 43.49 47.21 29.71
N LYS A 454 43.61 46.20 30.57
CA LYS A 454 44.80 45.34 30.67
C LYS A 454 44.41 43.95 30.24
N TYR A 455 45.20 43.31 29.40
CA TYR A 455 44.79 42.06 28.78
C TYR A 455 45.96 41.11 28.54
N THR A 456 45.62 39.86 28.29
CA THR A 456 46.52 38.87 27.72
C THR A 456 45.72 37.97 26.79
N ASN A 457 46.31 37.63 25.65
CA ASN A 457 45.73 36.71 24.69
C ASN A 457 46.44 35.34 24.75
N ALA A 458 45.72 34.26 25.01
CA ALA A 458 46.20 32.89 24.96
C ALA A 458 45.78 32.19 23.66
N GLY A 459 46.30 32.68 22.53
CA GLY A 459 46.11 32.08 21.21
C GLY A 459 44.72 32.24 20.59
N HIS A 460 43.88 33.14 21.12
CA HIS A 460 42.56 33.45 20.60
C HIS A 460 42.60 34.52 19.50
N ASN A 461 41.49 34.63 18.75
CA ASN A 461 41.30 35.71 17.77
C ASN A 461 41.53 37.08 18.42
N TYR A 462 42.23 37.96 17.72
CA TYR A 462 42.56 39.28 18.26
C TYR A 462 41.31 40.16 18.32
N PRO A 463 40.94 40.67 19.50
CA PRO A 463 39.89 41.67 19.61
C PRO A 463 40.25 42.92 18.82
N MET A 464 39.25 43.49 18.17
CA MET A 464 39.38 44.65 17.29
C MET A 464 38.90 45.90 18.01
N VAL A 465 39.69 46.97 17.97
CA VAL A 465 39.32 48.29 18.50
C VAL A 465 39.03 49.23 17.33
N PHE A 466 37.77 49.60 17.19
CA PHE A 466 37.27 50.55 16.21
C PHE A 466 37.24 51.94 16.83
N HIS A 467 38.11 52.81 16.34
CA HIS A 467 38.20 54.20 16.83
C HIS A 467 36.96 55.00 16.45
N ALA A 468 36.54 55.92 17.32
CA ALA A 468 35.39 56.77 17.06
C ALA A 468 35.59 57.70 15.85
N ASP A 469 36.82 58.20 15.66
CA ASP A 469 37.09 59.39 14.85
C ASP A 469 37.81 59.09 13.52
N ASN A 470 38.22 57.84 13.27
CA ASN A 470 38.89 57.44 12.03
C ASN A 470 38.40 56.06 11.53
N LEU A 471 39.04 55.53 10.48
CA LEU A 471 38.76 54.19 9.93
C LEU A 471 39.81 53.13 10.32
N GLU A 472 40.75 53.48 11.20
CA GLU A 472 41.77 52.55 11.67
C GLU A 472 41.15 51.55 12.64
N VAL A 473 41.66 50.31 12.60
CA VAL A 473 41.26 49.24 13.52
C VAL A 473 42.52 48.71 14.18
N ASP A 474 42.63 48.89 15.48
CA ASP A 474 43.72 48.29 16.25
C ASP A 474 43.35 46.87 16.67
N SER A 475 44.36 46.01 16.83
CA SER A 475 44.19 44.62 17.27
C SER A 475 44.92 44.39 18.59
N LEU A 476 44.20 43.88 19.59
CA LEU A 476 44.75 43.55 20.91
C LEU A 476 45.47 42.19 20.85
N LYS A 477 46.76 42.23 20.49
CA LYS A 477 47.57 41.06 20.13
C LYS A 477 48.52 40.56 21.22
N ASP A 478 48.80 41.36 22.25
CA ASP A 478 49.78 41.00 23.28
C ASP A 478 49.30 39.77 24.08
N GLY A 479 50.19 38.81 24.30
CA GLY A 479 49.80 37.50 24.82
C GLY A 479 50.83 36.41 24.62
N GLY A 480 50.36 35.20 24.34
CA GLY A 480 51.15 33.98 24.24
C GLY A 480 50.40 32.86 23.51
N LEU A 481 50.81 31.61 23.77
CA LEU A 481 50.29 30.43 23.09
C LEU A 481 48.95 29.95 23.69
N LEU A 482 48.26 29.07 22.97
CA LEU A 482 47.06 28.37 23.43
C LEU A 482 47.25 27.64 24.78
N LEU A 483 46.16 27.56 25.55
CA LEU A 483 46.11 26.93 26.86
C LEU A 483 46.09 25.40 26.77
N GLY A 484 46.68 24.76 27.77
CA GLY A 484 46.53 23.32 28.01
C GLY A 484 47.46 22.40 27.23
N VAL A 485 48.36 22.99 26.42
CA VAL A 485 49.33 22.22 25.60
C VAL A 485 50.76 22.32 26.13
N PHE A 486 51.13 23.44 26.72
CA PHE A 486 52.49 23.71 27.18
C PHE A 486 52.53 23.83 28.71
N GLU A 487 53.53 23.21 29.37
CA GLU A 487 53.66 23.23 30.84
C GLU A 487 53.94 24.63 31.41
N ALA A 488 54.74 25.43 30.70
CA ALA A 488 55.16 26.76 31.12
C ALA A 488 55.14 27.75 29.93
N PRO A 489 53.96 28.09 29.40
CA PRO A 489 53.84 29.08 28.33
C PRO A 489 54.27 30.46 28.84
N LEU A 490 54.82 31.26 27.94
CA LEU A 490 55.08 32.67 28.18
C LEU A 490 53.87 33.46 27.68
N TYR A 491 53.26 34.24 28.56
CA TYR A 491 52.23 35.20 28.23
C TYR A 491 52.74 36.61 28.49
N ASP A 492 52.56 37.50 27.53
CA ASP A 492 52.77 38.93 27.70
C ASP A 492 51.48 39.64 28.14
N GLU A 493 51.63 40.79 28.77
CA GLU A 493 50.53 41.67 29.16
C GLU A 493 50.51 42.87 28.21
N GLY A 494 49.33 43.16 27.66
CA GLY A 494 49.06 44.39 26.93
C GLY A 494 48.26 45.37 27.78
N GLU A 495 48.44 46.65 27.50
CA GLU A 495 47.65 47.74 28.09
C GLU A 495 47.20 48.68 26.97
N TYR A 496 45.93 49.09 27.01
CA TYR A 496 45.35 49.96 25.98
C TYR A 496 44.41 50.99 26.63
N GLN A 497 44.47 52.23 26.14
CA GLN A 497 43.62 53.33 26.60
C GLN A 497 42.46 53.51 25.61
N LEU A 498 41.22 53.37 26.08
CA LEU A 498 40.04 53.62 25.27
C LEU A 498 39.65 55.10 25.31
N ASN A 499 39.24 55.63 24.15
CA ASN A 499 38.71 56.97 24.01
C ASN A 499 37.16 56.95 23.96
N PRO A 500 36.50 58.07 24.30
CA PRO A 500 35.05 58.19 24.17
C PRO A 500 34.55 57.92 22.74
N GLY A 501 33.66 56.93 22.59
CA GLY A 501 33.10 56.49 21.32
C GLY A 501 33.78 55.27 20.71
N ASP A 502 34.91 54.83 21.24
CA ASP A 502 35.59 53.62 20.75
C ASP A 502 34.74 52.37 21.01
N VAL A 503 34.83 51.42 20.08
CA VAL A 503 34.14 50.13 20.15
C VAL A 503 35.16 49.01 20.10
N VAL A 504 35.17 48.15 21.10
CA VAL A 504 35.93 46.90 21.11
C VAL A 504 35.01 45.75 20.75
N VAL A 505 35.40 44.97 19.74
CA VAL A 505 34.69 43.76 19.31
C VAL A 505 35.58 42.55 19.53
N MET A 506 35.12 41.61 20.37
CA MET A 506 35.73 40.30 20.59
C MET A 506 34.85 39.25 19.95
N TYR A 507 35.43 38.30 19.23
CA TYR A 507 34.69 37.33 18.45
C TYR A 507 35.44 36.01 18.33
N THR A 508 34.71 34.92 18.13
CA THR A 508 35.26 33.61 17.75
C THR A 508 35.34 33.47 16.24
N ASP A 509 36.10 32.49 15.76
CA ASP A 509 36.29 32.24 14.33
C ASP A 509 34.98 31.92 13.60
N GLY A 510 33.96 31.41 14.31
CA GLY A 510 32.62 31.19 13.77
C GLY A 510 31.92 32.41 13.16
N ILE A 511 32.41 33.65 13.39
CA ILE A 511 31.95 34.84 12.65
C ILE A 511 32.67 35.00 11.31
N VAL A 512 34.00 35.05 11.34
CA VAL A 512 34.80 35.38 10.15
C VAL A 512 34.99 34.19 9.20
N GLU A 513 34.89 32.97 9.72
CA GLU A 513 34.92 31.72 8.95
C GLU A 513 33.52 31.20 8.60
N ALA A 514 32.45 31.95 8.95
CA ALA A 514 31.08 31.61 8.57
C ALA A 514 30.98 31.43 7.05
N MET A 515 30.32 30.36 6.60
CA MET A 515 30.17 30.03 5.18
C MET A 515 28.75 30.32 4.69
N ASN A 516 28.63 30.89 3.50
CA ASN A 516 27.36 31.02 2.80
C ASN A 516 27.00 29.76 1.98
N GLU A 517 25.84 29.76 1.31
CA GLU A 517 25.37 28.64 0.47
C GLU A 517 26.30 28.25 -0.70
N LYS A 518 27.31 29.08 -1.00
CA LYS A 518 28.31 28.84 -2.05
C LYS A 518 29.65 28.39 -1.48
N ASP A 519 29.71 28.06 -0.19
CA ASP A 519 30.93 27.74 0.55
C ASP A 519 31.97 28.88 0.55
N GLU A 520 31.52 30.14 0.41
CA GLU A 520 32.38 31.33 0.54
C GLU A 520 32.39 31.81 2.00
N MET A 521 33.58 32.04 2.54
CA MET A 521 33.76 32.57 3.90
C MET A 521 33.42 34.07 3.97
N TYR A 522 32.87 34.53 5.10
CA TYR A 522 32.56 35.95 5.33
C TYR A 522 33.81 36.83 5.33
N GLY A 523 34.85 36.41 6.05
CA GLY A 523 36.17 37.04 6.06
C GLY A 523 36.28 38.30 6.93
N TYR A 524 37.54 38.62 7.26
CA TYR A 524 37.88 39.74 8.15
C TYR A 524 37.59 41.12 7.56
N GLU A 525 37.89 41.33 6.27
CA GLU A 525 37.73 42.63 5.62
C GLU A 525 36.26 43.07 5.62
N GLN A 526 35.36 42.17 5.21
CA GLN A 526 33.93 42.41 5.20
C GLN A 526 33.37 42.65 6.61
N PHE A 527 33.86 41.91 7.61
CA PHE A 527 33.49 42.14 9.02
C PHE A 527 33.88 43.53 9.51
N CYS A 528 35.12 43.95 9.27
CA CYS A 528 35.59 45.28 9.65
C CYS A 528 34.81 46.41 8.96
N GLU A 529 34.50 46.27 7.67
CA GLU A 529 33.69 47.24 6.92
C GLU A 529 32.27 47.35 7.46
N PHE A 530 31.65 46.22 7.80
CA PHE A 530 30.30 46.19 8.37
C PHE A 530 30.24 46.89 9.73
N VAL A 531 31.15 46.54 10.66
CA VAL A 531 31.19 47.13 12.00
C VAL A 531 31.42 48.65 11.92
N HIS A 532 32.24 49.12 10.98
CA HIS A 532 32.43 50.55 10.72
C HIS A 532 31.14 51.30 10.41
N GLY A 533 30.21 50.68 9.67
CA GLY A 533 28.92 51.27 9.33
C GLY A 533 27.98 51.44 10.53
N ILE A 534 28.18 50.65 11.60
CA ILE A 534 27.27 50.59 12.75
C ILE A 534 27.87 51.02 14.08
N LYS A 535 29.20 51.28 14.15
CA LYS A 535 29.93 51.61 15.40
C LYS A 535 29.38 52.80 16.22
N ASN A 536 28.56 53.66 15.61
CA ASN A 536 27.91 54.78 16.30
C ASN A 536 26.72 54.37 17.18
N LYS A 537 26.20 53.14 17.05
CA LYS A 537 25.09 52.58 17.85
C LYS A 537 25.54 52.06 19.22
N LYS A 538 24.61 51.71 20.12
CA LYS A 538 24.96 51.10 21.42
C LYS A 538 25.49 49.67 21.25
N ALA A 539 26.21 49.14 22.25
CA ALA A 539 26.83 47.81 22.12
C ALA A 539 25.81 46.70 21.82
N ASP A 540 24.62 46.75 22.44
CA ASP A 540 23.54 45.78 22.20
C ASP A 540 22.99 45.87 20.77
N GLU A 541 22.81 47.09 20.26
CA GLU A 541 22.37 47.33 18.88
C GLU A 541 23.42 46.86 17.86
N ILE A 542 24.71 47.12 18.12
CA ILE A 542 25.81 46.63 17.28
C ILE A 542 25.83 45.10 17.25
N LYS A 543 25.67 44.46 18.41
CA LYS A 543 25.61 43.00 18.54
C LYS A 543 24.44 42.44 17.72
N GLU A 544 23.23 42.99 17.85
CA GLU A 544 22.07 42.53 17.07
C GLU A 544 22.26 42.74 15.56
N ASP A 545 22.81 43.88 15.13
CA ASP A 545 23.10 44.12 13.71
C ASP A 545 24.12 43.11 13.14
N ILE A 546 25.16 42.77 13.90
CA ILE A 546 26.14 41.75 13.49
C ILE A 546 25.45 40.39 13.35
N LEU A 547 24.59 40.00 14.28
CA LEU A 547 23.85 38.74 14.19
C LEU A 547 22.90 38.71 13.00
N GLU A 548 22.24 39.83 12.69
CA GLU A 548 21.36 39.91 11.52
C GLU A 548 22.14 39.80 10.22
N GLU A 549 23.32 40.43 10.13
CA GLU A 549 24.21 40.28 8.99
C GLU A 549 24.73 38.86 8.83
N MET A 550 25.10 38.18 9.93
CA MET A 550 25.53 36.78 9.89
C MET A 550 24.41 35.87 9.36
N ARG A 551 23.17 36.04 9.82
CA ARG A 551 22.01 35.31 9.29
C ARG A 551 21.78 35.58 7.81
N ARG A 552 21.90 36.85 7.40
CA ARG A 552 21.71 37.27 6.01
C ARG A 552 22.81 36.69 5.10
N PHE A 553 24.05 36.65 5.56
CA PHE A 553 25.17 36.13 4.79
C PHE A 553 25.10 34.60 4.63
N MET A 554 24.83 33.88 5.72
CA MET A 554 24.72 32.42 5.71
C MET A 554 23.53 31.90 4.90
N GLY A 555 22.38 32.61 4.92
CA GLY A 555 21.16 32.15 4.24
C GLY A 555 20.64 30.83 4.84
N GLU A 556 20.45 29.81 4.00
CA GLU A 556 20.06 28.47 4.44
C GLU A 556 21.27 27.55 4.74
N ALA A 557 22.50 28.07 4.67
CA ALA A 557 23.70 27.30 4.98
C ALA A 557 23.74 26.91 6.48
N PRO A 558 24.18 25.68 6.81
CA PRO A 558 24.30 25.26 8.19
C PRO A 558 25.43 26.02 8.91
N GLN A 559 25.22 26.34 10.19
CA GLN A 559 26.28 26.87 11.04
C GLN A 559 27.30 25.76 11.33
N TYR A 560 28.54 25.95 10.89
CA TYR A 560 29.59 24.94 11.07
C TYR A 560 30.31 25.05 12.41
N ASP A 561 30.48 26.26 12.95
CA ASP A 561 31.16 26.53 14.22
C ASP A 561 30.36 27.40 15.18
N ASP A 562 30.72 27.34 16.46
CA ASP A 562 30.09 28.18 17.48
C ASP A 562 30.32 29.67 17.17
N LEU A 563 29.29 30.48 17.38
CA LEU A 563 29.35 31.92 17.13
C LEU A 563 29.27 32.66 18.45
N THR A 564 30.38 33.27 18.85
CA THR A 564 30.44 34.07 20.08
C THR A 564 30.96 35.46 19.80
N LEU A 565 30.32 36.44 20.42
CA LEU A 565 30.56 37.86 20.19
C LEU A 565 30.42 38.62 21.51
N ILE A 566 31.35 39.54 21.77
CA ILE A 566 31.25 40.56 22.80
C ILE A 566 31.52 41.93 22.17
N VAL A 567 30.66 42.89 22.47
CA VAL A 567 30.82 44.30 22.08
C VAL A 567 30.95 45.14 23.35
N VAL A 568 32.00 45.93 23.44
CA VAL A 568 32.21 46.93 24.50
C VAL A 568 32.32 48.29 23.84
N LYS A 569 31.50 49.26 24.26
CA LYS A 569 31.50 50.61 23.73
C LYS A 569 31.68 51.62 24.85
N VAL A 570 32.62 52.54 24.69
CA VAL A 570 32.73 53.71 25.57
C VAL A 570 31.75 54.76 25.06
N GLU A 571 30.81 55.17 25.90
CA GLU A 571 29.82 56.17 25.53
C GLU A 571 30.48 57.56 25.45
N LYS A 572 30.08 58.34 24.44
CA LYS A 572 30.41 59.77 24.39
C LYS A 572 29.58 60.47 25.46
N GLU A 573 30.21 61.22 26.37
CA GLU A 573 29.45 62.06 27.31
C GLU A 573 28.54 62.98 26.49
N ALA A 574 27.24 62.98 26.81
CA ALA A 574 26.32 63.92 26.18
C ALA A 574 26.87 65.32 26.44
N ALA A 575 27.18 66.06 25.37
CA ALA A 575 27.58 67.46 25.49
C ALA A 575 26.53 68.15 26.35
N ALA A 576 26.94 68.65 27.52
CA ALA A 576 26.04 69.40 28.38
C ALA A 576 25.45 70.52 27.53
N GLU A 577 24.15 70.42 27.24
CA GLU A 577 23.40 71.50 26.62
C GLU A 577 23.60 72.70 27.52
N THR A 578 24.43 73.63 27.05
CA THR A 578 24.76 74.84 27.74
C THR A 578 23.56 75.75 27.57
N THR A 579 22.61 75.66 28.51
CA THR A 579 21.50 76.62 28.64
C THR A 579 22.00 78.00 28.99
#